data_AF-A0A1V5AXW1-F1
#
_entry.id   AF-A0A1V5AXW1-F1
#
_cell.length_a   1.000
_cell.length_b   1.000
_cell.length_c   1.000
_cell.angle_alpha   90.00
_cell.angle_beta   90.00
_cell.angle_gamma   90.00
#
_symmetry.space_group_name_H-M   'P 1'
#
loop_
_entity.id
_entity.type
_entity.pdbx_description
1 polymer ?
#
loop_
_entity_poly.entity_id
_entity_poly.type
_entity_poly.pdbx_seq_one_letter_code
_entity_poly.pdbx_strand_id
1 'polypeptide(L)'
;MGPNVKTSLLFVSLLVFSYLLYSANADDTRFDGYAVEHFQDVGAWGWIVSVNNVSDGPADMAGMNISVYMTSANPDEYPPGFIDPDIAVGDHVSVYGSLESTRPGDYHVLLVGSKKYYLKRNLN
;
A
#
# COMPACT_ATOMS: atom_id res chain seq x y z
N MET A 1 39.70 40.23 -12.70
CA MET A 1 38.96 40.07 -11.42
C MET A 1 37.53 40.48 -11.68
N GLY A 2 36.49 39.67 -11.76
CA GLY A 2 36.21 38.23 -11.69
C GLY A 2 34.66 38.17 -11.78
N PRO A 3 34.03 37.26 -12.53
CA PRO A 3 32.57 37.25 -12.61
C PRO A 3 31.98 36.88 -11.24
N ASN A 4 31.08 37.74 -10.74
CA ASN A 4 30.30 37.49 -9.52
C ASN A 4 29.41 36.26 -9.76
N VAL A 5 29.78 35.15 -9.13
CA VAL A 5 28.97 33.93 -9.02
C VAL A 5 27.77 34.28 -8.13
N LYS A 6 26.68 34.75 -8.73
CA LYS A 6 25.36 34.71 -8.07
C LYS A 6 24.83 33.30 -8.22
N THR A 7 25.41 32.47 -7.37
CA THR A 7 25.19 31.06 -7.14
C THR A 7 23.70 30.74 -7.06
N SER A 8 23.30 29.79 -7.89
CA SER A 8 22.13 28.91 -7.78
C SER A 8 21.77 28.55 -6.34
N LEU A 9 20.95 29.36 -5.68
CA LEU A 9 20.47 29.10 -4.30
C LEU A 9 18.96 29.29 -4.16
N LEU A 10 18.22 29.24 -5.27
CA LEU A 10 16.76 29.44 -5.28
C LEU A 10 15.96 28.25 -5.82
N PHE A 11 16.61 27.18 -6.31
CA PHE A 11 15.91 26.00 -6.83
C PHE A 11 15.93 24.77 -5.90
N VAL A 12 16.79 24.75 -4.88
CA VAL A 12 16.89 23.59 -3.98
C VAL A 12 15.87 23.66 -2.83
N SER A 13 15.41 24.86 -2.44
CA SER A 13 14.43 24.99 -1.36
C SER A 13 13.01 24.56 -1.74
N LEU A 14 12.68 24.54 -3.04
CA LEU A 14 11.33 24.18 -3.51
C LEU A 14 11.14 22.65 -3.67
N LEU A 15 12.22 21.89 -3.88
CA LEU A 15 12.16 20.42 -3.96
C LEU A 15 12.19 19.72 -2.60
N VAL A 16 12.65 20.40 -1.55
CA VAL A 16 12.67 19.82 -0.19
C VAL A 16 11.34 20.06 0.54
N PHE A 17 10.59 21.09 0.17
CA PHE A 17 9.33 21.46 0.84
C PHE A 17 8.12 20.62 0.43
N SER A 18 8.17 19.93 -0.71
CA SER A 18 7.07 19.05 -1.15
C SER A 18 6.99 17.72 -0.38
N TYR A 19 8.00 17.37 0.41
CA TYR A 19 8.00 16.11 1.17
C TYR A 19 7.42 16.23 2.59
N LEU A 20 7.12 17.44 3.07
CA LEU A 20 6.81 17.69 4.48
C LEU A 20 5.31 17.79 4.81
N LEU A 21 4.43 17.58 3.85
CA LEU A 21 2.98 17.60 4.07
C LEU A 21 2.36 16.35 3.50
N TYR A 22 2.62 15.22 4.15
CA TYR A 22 1.67 14.12 4.10
C TYR A 22 1.18 13.82 5.50
N SER A 23 -0.03 14.30 5.75
CA SER A 23 -0.75 14.23 7.01
C SER A 23 -1.00 12.77 7.38
N ALA A 24 -0.96 12.46 8.68
CA ALA A 24 -1.16 11.14 9.27
C ALA A 24 -2.61 10.63 9.15
N ASN A 25 -3.11 10.50 7.91
CA ASN A 25 -4.19 9.59 7.57
C ASN A 25 -3.52 8.45 6.82
N ALA A 26 -3.77 7.21 7.23
CA ALA A 26 -3.33 6.06 6.45
C ALA A 26 -3.94 6.19 5.05
N ASP A 27 -3.09 6.38 4.05
CA ASP A 27 -3.55 6.54 2.67
C ASP A 27 -4.15 5.24 2.19
N ASP A 28 -5.28 5.32 1.49
CA ASP A 28 -5.74 4.13 0.79
C ASP A 28 -4.84 3.84 -0.42
N THR A 29 -4.68 2.57 -0.77
CA THR A 29 -3.98 2.12 -1.99
C THR A 29 -4.83 1.14 -2.78
N ARG A 30 -4.62 1.11 -4.10
CA ARG A 30 -5.24 0.17 -5.03
C ARG A 30 -4.22 -0.39 -6.00
N PHE A 31 -4.13 -1.70 -6.09
CA PHE A 31 -3.26 -2.36 -7.06
C PHE A 31 -3.76 -3.75 -7.45
N ASP A 32 -3.20 -4.26 -8.54
CA ASP A 32 -3.37 -5.63 -9.01
C ASP A 32 -2.04 -6.39 -8.87
N GLY A 33 -2.14 -7.69 -8.66
CA GLY A 33 -0.98 -8.55 -8.47
C GLY A 33 -1.32 -10.02 -8.50
N TYR A 34 -0.40 -10.83 -8.01
CA TYR A 34 -0.54 -12.27 -7.92
C TYR A 34 -0.39 -12.74 -6.48
N ALA A 35 -1.30 -13.59 -6.02
CA ALA A 35 -1.21 -14.21 -4.71
C ALA A 35 0.01 -15.16 -4.67
N VAL A 36 0.92 -14.94 -3.71
CA VAL A 36 2.17 -15.71 -3.59
C VAL A 36 2.07 -16.72 -2.45
N GLU A 37 1.59 -16.28 -1.30
CA GLU A 37 1.57 -17.09 -0.08
C GLU A 37 0.43 -16.62 0.83
N HIS A 38 -0.32 -17.58 1.38
CA HIS A 38 -1.28 -17.31 2.45
C HIS A 38 -0.56 -17.39 3.80
N PHE A 39 -0.88 -16.48 4.71
CA PHE A 39 -0.39 -16.53 6.08
C PHE A 39 -1.52 -16.35 7.09
N GLN A 40 -1.34 -16.97 8.25
CA GLN A 40 -2.23 -16.85 9.38
C GLN A 40 -1.41 -16.89 10.68
N ASP A 41 -1.38 -15.76 11.36
CA ASP A 41 -0.68 -15.55 12.62
C ASP A 41 -1.67 -15.25 13.75
N VAL A 42 -1.15 -15.08 14.96
CA VAL A 42 -1.97 -14.72 16.12
C VAL A 42 -2.55 -13.32 15.91
N GLY A 43 -3.83 -13.26 15.55
CA GLY A 43 -4.59 -12.02 15.41
C GLY A 43 -4.46 -11.33 14.05
N ALA A 44 -3.82 -11.95 13.05
CA ALA A 44 -3.75 -11.44 11.68
C ALA A 44 -3.78 -12.57 10.66
N TRP A 45 -4.43 -12.35 9.52
CA TRP A 45 -4.44 -13.30 8.41
C TRP A 45 -4.55 -12.57 7.09
N GLY A 46 -4.00 -13.17 6.03
CA GLY A 46 -3.95 -12.52 4.74
C GLY A 46 -3.07 -13.24 3.73
N TRP A 47 -2.61 -12.46 2.76
CA TRP A 47 -1.79 -12.95 1.66
C TRP A 47 -0.59 -12.04 1.43
N ILE A 48 0.53 -12.65 1.05
CA ILE A 48 1.59 -11.97 0.34
C ILE A 48 1.18 -11.87 -1.13
N VAL A 49 1.19 -10.66 -1.67
CA VAL A 49 0.84 -10.37 -3.05
C VAL A 49 2.05 -9.79 -3.77
N SER A 50 2.45 -10.41 -4.88
CA SER A 50 3.42 -9.84 -5.81
C SER A 50 2.72 -8.80 -6.67
N VAL A 51 3.04 -7.53 -6.46
CA VAL A 51 2.39 -6.41 -7.14
C VAL A 51 2.80 -6.36 -8.59
N ASN A 52 1.83 -6.29 -9.50
CA ASN A 52 2.03 -6.14 -10.93
C ASN A 52 1.80 -4.69 -11.37
N ASN A 53 0.65 -4.11 -10.99
CA ASN A 53 0.23 -2.78 -11.42
C ASN A 53 -0.37 -1.98 -10.26
N VAL A 54 0.13 -0.77 -10.03
CA VAL A 54 -0.39 0.14 -9.01
C VAL A 54 -1.30 1.15 -9.68
N SER A 55 -2.56 1.20 -9.25
CA SER A 55 -3.56 2.15 -9.74
C SER A 55 -3.71 3.38 -8.84
N ASP A 56 -3.46 3.22 -7.55
CA ASP A 56 -3.46 4.28 -6.53
C ASP A 56 -2.45 3.94 -5.42
N GLY A 57 -1.62 4.91 -5.03
CA GLY A 57 -0.52 4.73 -4.08
C GLY A 57 0.89 4.87 -4.69
N PRO A 58 1.95 4.61 -3.90
CA PRO A 58 3.35 4.73 -4.32
C PRO A 58 3.72 3.83 -5.52
N ALA A 59 4.31 4.43 -6.56
CA ALA A 59 4.64 3.71 -7.80
C ALA A 59 5.73 2.64 -7.63
N ASP A 60 6.57 2.79 -6.61
CA ASP A 60 7.66 1.85 -6.28
C ASP A 60 7.15 0.57 -5.61
N MET A 61 5.86 0.47 -5.27
CA MET A 61 5.24 -0.80 -4.87
C MET A 61 5.22 -1.83 -6.02
N ALA A 62 5.25 -1.39 -7.28
CA ALA A 62 5.22 -2.30 -8.43
C ALA A 62 6.46 -3.23 -8.44
N GLY A 63 6.22 -4.53 -8.58
CA GLY A 63 7.28 -5.55 -8.51
C GLY A 63 7.67 -5.99 -7.10
N MET A 64 7.06 -5.44 -6.05
CA MET A 64 7.29 -5.85 -4.67
C MET A 64 6.34 -6.96 -4.21
N ASN A 65 6.76 -7.68 -3.18
CA ASN A 65 5.87 -8.54 -2.40
C ASN A 65 5.34 -7.75 -1.20
N ILE A 66 4.03 -7.58 -1.14
CA ILE A 66 3.35 -6.79 -0.10
C ILE A 66 2.40 -7.70 0.67
N SER A 67 2.43 -7.61 2.00
CA SER A 67 1.43 -8.28 2.83
C SER A 67 0.12 -7.49 2.81
N VAL A 68 -0.97 -8.17 2.47
CA VAL A 68 -2.33 -7.63 2.47
C VAL A 68 -3.15 -8.45 3.44
N TYR A 69 -3.66 -7.83 4.51
CA TYR A 69 -4.18 -8.59 5.64
C TYR A 69 -5.28 -7.90 6.43
N MET A 70 -6.00 -8.72 7.18
CA MET A 70 -6.92 -8.31 8.23
C MET A 70 -6.29 -8.58 9.59
N THR A 71 -6.72 -7.82 10.59
CA THR A 71 -6.39 -8.08 12.00
C THR A 71 -7.67 -8.36 12.79
N SER A 72 -7.52 -8.95 13.97
CA SER A 72 -8.61 -9.14 14.93
C SER A 72 -8.99 -7.80 15.58
N ALA A 73 -9.60 -6.91 14.80
CA ALA A 73 -10.14 -5.65 15.28
C ALA A 73 -11.60 -5.81 15.73
N ASN A 74 -12.05 -4.94 16.64
CA ASN A 74 -13.46 -4.87 17.03
C ASN A 74 -14.29 -4.38 15.82
N PRO A 75 -15.19 -5.19 15.23
CA PRO A 75 -15.92 -4.80 14.02
C PRO A 75 -16.91 -3.64 14.24
N ASP A 76 -17.30 -3.36 15.49
CA ASP A 76 -18.16 -2.22 15.83
C ASP A 76 -17.39 -0.89 15.77
N GLU A 77 -16.09 -0.92 16.03
CA GLU A 77 -15.20 0.25 16.02
C GLU A 77 -14.46 0.38 14.69
N TYR A 78 -14.03 -0.75 14.13
CA TYR A 78 -13.26 -0.85 12.90
C TYR A 78 -13.90 -1.86 11.95
N PRO A 79 -14.80 -1.40 11.07
CA PRO A 79 -15.49 -2.29 10.16
C PRO A 79 -14.49 -3.11 9.32
N PRO A 80 -14.63 -4.44 9.26
CA PRO A 80 -13.73 -5.27 8.49
C PRO A 80 -13.95 -5.06 6.98
N GLY A 81 -12.86 -5.18 6.23
CA GLY A 81 -12.88 -5.40 4.79
C GLY A 81 -13.21 -6.85 4.44
N PHE A 82 -12.87 -7.25 3.22
CA PHE A 82 -13.15 -8.58 2.68
C PHE A 82 -11.89 -9.25 2.12
N ILE A 83 -11.68 -10.52 2.43
CA ILE A 83 -10.72 -11.38 1.73
C ILE A 83 -11.53 -12.49 1.07
N ASP A 84 -11.37 -12.64 -0.24
CA ASP A 84 -11.97 -13.75 -1.00
C ASP A 84 -11.38 -15.09 -0.50
N PRO A 85 -12.22 -15.99 0.07
CA PRO A 85 -11.74 -17.23 0.66
C PRO A 85 -11.23 -18.23 -0.38
N ASP A 86 -11.54 -18.03 -1.66
CA ASP A 86 -11.20 -18.95 -2.74
C ASP A 86 -9.90 -18.59 -3.48
N ILE A 87 -9.13 -17.62 -2.97
CA ILE A 87 -7.81 -17.28 -3.51
C ILE A 87 -6.86 -18.46 -3.31
N ALA A 88 -6.11 -18.79 -4.36
CA ALA A 88 -5.02 -19.74 -4.35
C ALA A 88 -3.70 -19.10 -4.80
N VAL A 89 -2.58 -19.76 -4.49
CA VAL A 89 -1.26 -19.34 -4.98
C VAL A 89 -1.26 -19.28 -6.52
N GLY A 90 -0.79 -18.18 -7.07
CA GLY A 90 -0.73 -17.89 -8.50
C GLY A 90 -1.96 -17.15 -9.04
N ASP A 91 -3.04 -17.01 -8.27
CA ASP A 91 -4.23 -16.28 -8.73
C ASP A 91 -3.92 -14.80 -8.93
N HIS A 92 -4.50 -14.23 -10.00
CA HIS A 92 -4.53 -12.79 -10.20
C HIS A 92 -5.53 -12.17 -9.22
N VAL A 93 -5.11 -11.13 -8.50
CA VAL A 93 -5.92 -10.50 -7.44
C VAL A 93 -5.93 -8.98 -7.59
N SER A 94 -7.03 -8.36 -7.17
CA SER A 94 -7.13 -6.90 -6.97
C SER A 94 -7.20 -6.59 -5.48
N VAL A 95 -6.56 -5.49 -5.09
CA VAL A 95 -6.47 -5.02 -3.71
C VAL A 95 -6.98 -3.58 -3.61
N TYR A 96 -7.74 -3.29 -2.56
CA TYR A 96 -8.03 -1.94 -2.09
C TYR A 96 -8.03 -1.95 -0.56
N GLY A 97 -7.15 -1.16 0.06
CA GLY A 97 -7.00 -1.15 1.51
C GLY A 97 -6.22 0.05 2.02
N SER A 98 -6.03 0.11 3.34
CA SER A 98 -5.27 1.16 3.99
C SER A 98 -3.77 0.84 3.97
N LEU A 99 -2.94 1.78 3.53
CA LEU A 99 -1.49 1.67 3.46
C LEU A 99 -0.87 2.12 4.78
N GLU A 100 -0.30 1.19 5.53
CA GLU A 100 0.18 1.44 6.91
C GLU A 100 1.62 1.95 6.98
N SER A 101 2.36 1.92 5.87
CA SER A 101 3.72 2.41 5.79
C SER A 101 3.94 3.11 4.46
N THR A 102 4.57 4.27 4.49
CA THR A 102 4.94 5.05 3.30
C THR A 102 6.45 5.04 3.07
N ARG A 103 7.18 4.17 3.79
CA ARG A 103 8.62 4.00 3.57
C ARG A 103 8.85 3.11 2.35
N PRO A 104 9.60 3.59 1.33
CA PRO A 104 10.00 2.76 0.20
C PRO A 104 10.60 1.43 0.65
N GLY A 105 10.04 0.32 0.16
CA GLY A 105 10.51 -1.03 0.48
C GLY A 105 9.83 -1.72 1.65
N ASP A 106 8.95 -1.03 2.40
CA ASP A 106 8.35 -1.54 3.65
C ASP A 106 6.83 -1.33 3.66
N TYR A 107 6.17 -1.64 2.54
CA TYR A 107 4.74 -1.40 2.34
C TYR A 107 3.89 -2.58 2.85
N HIS A 108 2.78 -2.23 3.51
CA HIS A 108 1.81 -3.16 4.06
C HIS A 108 0.40 -2.62 3.87
N VAL A 109 -0.56 -3.49 3.57
CA VAL A 109 -1.97 -3.10 3.39
C VAL A 109 -2.86 -3.76 4.43
N LEU A 110 -3.56 -2.93 5.20
CA LEU A 110 -4.56 -3.32 6.18
C LEU A 110 -5.98 -3.22 5.58
N LEU A 111 -6.76 -4.28 5.76
CA LEU A 111 -8.15 -4.39 5.30
C LEU A 111 -9.15 -4.21 6.46
N VAL A 112 -8.91 -3.22 7.31
CA VAL A 112 -9.73 -2.89 8.49
C VAL A 112 -9.99 -1.38 8.50
N GLY A 113 -11.17 -0.95 8.94
CA GLY A 113 -11.57 0.47 9.00
C GLY A 113 -12.55 0.89 7.90
N SER A 114 -12.79 0.03 6.91
CA SER A 114 -13.78 0.27 5.86
C SER A 114 -14.32 -1.03 5.27
N LYS A 115 -15.65 -1.12 5.17
CA LYS A 115 -16.35 -2.23 4.47
C LYS A 115 -16.07 -2.26 2.97
N LYS A 116 -15.45 -1.21 2.42
CA LYS A 116 -15.08 -1.16 1.00
C LYS A 116 -13.73 -1.81 0.73
N TYR A 117 -12.90 -2.04 1.75
CA TYR A 117 -11.60 -2.67 1.56
C TYR A 117 -11.75 -4.12 1.14
N TYR A 118 -10.89 -4.56 0.23
CA TYR A 118 -10.91 -5.92 -0.27
C TYR A 118 -9.54 -6.41 -0.73
N LEU A 119 -9.39 -7.74 -0.68
CA LEU A 119 -8.50 -8.54 -1.49
C LEU A 119 -9.39 -9.59 -2.17
N LYS A 120 -9.48 -9.55 -3.50
CA LYS A 120 -10.36 -10.44 -4.25
C LYS A 120 -9.65 -11.05 -5.45
N ARG A 121 -10.04 -12.27 -5.80
CA ARG A 121 -9.59 -12.89 -7.03
C ARG A 121 -10.22 -12.21 -8.24
N ASN A 122 -9.42 -11.99 -9.27
CA ASN A 122 -9.89 -11.58 -10.58
C ASN A 122 -10.16 -12.83 -11.41
N LEU A 123 -11.43 -13.04 -11.76
CA LEU A 123 -11.82 -14.02 -12.75
C LEU A 123 -11.52 -13.42 -14.13
N ASN A 124 -10.37 -13.78 -14.70
CA ASN A 124 -10.09 -13.53 -16.11
C ASN A 124 -10.90 -14.47 -17.00
#